data_AF-A0A941ESM5-F1
#
_entry.id   AF-A0A941ESM5-F1
#
_cell.length_a   1.000
_cell.length_b   1.000
_cell.length_c   1.000
_cell.angle_alpha   90.00
_cell.angle_beta   90.00
_cell.angle_gamma   90.00
#
_symmetry.space_group_name_H-M   'P 1'
#
loop_
_entity.id
_entity.type
_entity.pdbx_description
1 polymer ?
#
loop_
_entity_poly.entity_id
_entity_poly.type
_entity_poly.pdbx_seq_one_letter_code
_entity_poly.pdbx_strand_id
1 'polypeptide(L)'
;MTFVVTQACVDVKDKSCIVVCPADCIYEGGRMMYINPDQCIDCGACEEVCPTSAIRYDADLSEADEPFLDLNAEFFEGMAAPKGARKLGLIDRDVAYVAELPRKAD
;
A
#
# COMPACT_ATOMS: atom_id res chain seq x y z
N MET A 1 -8.16 9.29 7.86
CA MET A 1 -7.59 10.06 6.75
C MET A 1 -6.22 9.50 6.50
N THR A 2 -6.06 8.88 5.35
CA THR A 2 -4.82 8.23 4.90
C THR A 2 -4.83 8.14 3.38
N PHE A 3 -3.66 7.95 2.79
CA PHE A 3 -3.54 7.37 1.46
C PHE A 3 -3.64 5.85 1.51
N VAL A 4 -4.16 5.25 0.45
CA VAL A 4 -4.47 3.82 0.32
C VAL A 4 -3.86 3.29 -0.97
N VAL A 5 -3.18 2.14 -0.90
CA VAL A 5 -2.73 1.42 -2.11
C VAL A 5 -3.85 0.47 -2.55
N THR A 6 -4.25 0.54 -3.82
CA THR A 6 -5.39 -0.20 -4.39
C THR A 6 -4.96 -1.31 -5.34
N GLN A 7 -5.94 -2.01 -5.93
CA GLN A 7 -5.73 -3.19 -6.77
C GLN A 7 -4.76 -2.96 -7.94
N ALA A 8 -4.66 -1.73 -8.45
CA ALA A 8 -3.78 -1.42 -9.57
C ALA A 8 -2.29 -1.70 -9.24
N CYS A 9 -1.90 -1.74 -7.96
CA CYS A 9 -0.53 -2.06 -7.52
C CYS A 9 -0.21 -3.56 -7.56
N VAL A 10 -1.22 -4.43 -7.46
CA VAL A 10 -1.06 -5.89 -7.40
C VAL A 10 -0.28 -6.39 -8.62
N ASP A 11 0.76 -7.18 -8.37
CA ASP A 11 1.73 -7.72 -9.34
C ASP A 11 2.55 -6.67 -10.13
N VAL A 12 2.41 -5.38 -9.81
CA VAL A 12 3.21 -4.31 -10.46
C VAL A 12 4.36 -3.89 -9.56
N LYS A 13 4.05 -3.51 -8.30
CA LYS A 13 5.04 -3.12 -7.28
C LYS A 13 6.19 -2.25 -7.82
N ASP A 14 5.86 -1.13 -8.45
CA ASP A 14 6.84 -0.19 -9.02
C ASP A 14 7.79 0.45 -7.97
N LYS A 15 7.31 0.59 -6.72
CA LYS A 15 8.05 1.12 -5.56
C LYS A 15 8.46 2.59 -5.62
N SER A 16 8.15 3.38 -6.65
CA SER A 16 8.48 4.82 -6.62
C SER A 16 7.92 5.55 -5.39
N CYS A 17 6.76 5.11 -4.88
CA CYS A 17 6.10 5.67 -3.70
C CYS A 17 6.95 5.57 -2.41
N ILE A 18 7.71 4.48 -2.20
CA ILE A 18 8.47 4.28 -0.95
C ILE A 18 9.60 5.29 -0.81
N VAL A 19 10.17 5.74 -1.94
CA VAL A 19 11.30 6.67 -2.00
C VAL A 19 10.88 8.09 -1.61
N VAL A 20 9.64 8.46 -1.91
CA VAL A 20 9.12 9.82 -1.68
C VAL A 20 8.33 9.98 -0.39
N CYS A 21 7.89 8.89 0.25
CA CYS A 21 7.14 8.97 1.51
C CYS A 21 8.01 9.52 2.66
N PRO A 22 7.71 10.71 3.21
CA PRO A 22 8.50 11.33 4.28
C PRO A 22 8.33 10.65 5.64
N ALA A 23 7.19 10.00 5.87
CA ALA A 23 6.91 9.23 7.09
C ALA A 23 7.52 7.81 7.05
N ASP A 24 8.04 7.39 5.90
CA ASP A 24 8.56 6.03 5.66
C ASP A 24 7.57 4.92 6.08
N CYS A 25 6.31 5.12 5.71
CA CYS A 25 5.16 4.31 6.13
C CYS A 25 4.58 3.41 5.02
N ILE A 26 5.33 3.15 3.95
CA ILE A 26 4.89 2.31 2.82
C ILE A 26 5.71 1.04 2.79
N TYR A 27 5.08 -0.09 3.05
CA TYR A 27 5.71 -1.38 3.26
C TYR A 27 5.52 -2.27 2.04
N GLU A 28 6.51 -3.12 1.77
CA GLU A 28 6.47 -4.04 0.64
C GLU A 28 5.86 -5.38 1.07
N GLY A 29 4.68 -5.70 0.56
CA GLY A 29 4.09 -7.05 0.63
C GLY A 29 4.59 -7.96 -0.50
N GLY A 30 4.12 -9.19 -0.56
CA GLY A 30 4.45 -10.13 -1.64
C GLY A 30 3.91 -9.69 -3.00
N ARG A 31 2.66 -9.21 -3.04
CA ARG A 31 1.90 -8.92 -4.25
C ARG A 31 1.69 -7.43 -4.50
N MET A 32 1.65 -6.60 -3.47
CA MET A 32 1.48 -5.14 -3.58
C MET A 32 2.24 -4.37 -2.49
N MET A 33 2.20 -3.04 -2.56
CA MET A 33 2.65 -2.16 -1.48
C MET A 33 1.49 -1.88 -0.52
N TYR A 34 1.79 -1.58 0.75
CA TYR A 34 0.79 -1.28 1.78
C TYR A 34 1.16 0.01 2.54
N ILE A 35 0.23 0.94 2.67
CA ILE A 35 0.41 2.16 3.49
C ILE A 35 -0.11 1.89 4.89
N ASN A 36 0.71 2.16 5.91
CA ASN A 36 0.28 2.09 7.29
C ASN A 36 -0.56 3.35 7.64
N PRO A 37 -1.86 3.21 7.93
CA PRO A 37 -2.75 4.36 8.16
C PRO A 37 -2.42 5.12 9.44
N ASP A 38 -1.88 4.45 10.47
CA ASP A 38 -1.50 5.09 11.74
C ASP A 38 -0.22 5.94 11.64
N GLN A 39 0.54 5.74 10.56
CA GLN A 39 1.82 6.42 10.31
C GLN A 39 1.74 7.41 9.15
N CYS A 40 0.70 7.33 8.31
CA CYS A 40 0.49 8.24 7.21
C CYS A 40 0.23 9.65 7.74
N ILE A 41 0.77 10.65 7.05
CA ILE A 41 0.64 12.08 7.42
C ILE A 41 -0.02 12.91 6.32
N ASP A 42 -0.73 12.25 5.41
CA ASP A 42 -1.52 12.87 4.34
C ASP A 42 -0.73 13.86 3.45
N CYS A 43 0.53 13.57 3.14
CA CYS A 43 1.38 14.48 2.37
C CYS A 43 1.17 14.43 0.84
N GLY A 44 0.52 13.39 0.31
CA GLY A 44 0.20 13.24 -1.13
C GLY A 44 1.35 12.84 -2.06
N ALA A 45 2.61 12.94 -1.63
CA ALA A 45 3.76 12.70 -2.53
C ALA A 45 3.77 11.30 -3.18
N CYS A 46 3.24 10.28 -2.50
CA CYS A 46 3.20 8.92 -3.04
C CYS A 46 2.18 8.73 -4.16
N GLU A 47 1.08 9.49 -4.16
CA GLU A 47 0.05 9.44 -5.21
C GLU A 47 0.59 9.95 -6.54
N GLU A 48 1.26 11.11 -6.52
CA GLU A 48 1.77 11.79 -7.73
C GLU A 48 2.80 10.95 -8.51
N VAL A 49 3.58 10.12 -7.80
CA VAL A 49 4.66 9.34 -8.42
C VAL A 49 4.25 7.93 -8.83
N CYS A 50 3.03 7.48 -8.51
CA CYS A 50 2.62 6.10 -8.81
C CYS A 50 2.23 5.97 -10.29
N PRO A 51 2.98 5.23 -11.12
CA PRO A 51 2.76 5.21 -12.57
C PRO A 51 1.46 4.53 -13.00
N THR A 52 0.90 3.65 -12.15
CA THR A 52 -0.38 2.98 -12.39
C THR A 52 -1.56 3.67 -11.73
N SER A 53 -1.33 4.84 -11.10
CA SER A 53 -2.32 5.49 -10.25
C SER A 53 -2.96 4.49 -9.28
N ALA A 54 -2.14 3.73 -8.55
CA ALA A 54 -2.63 2.74 -7.59
C ALA A 54 -2.73 3.29 -6.16
N ILE A 55 -2.41 4.56 -5.96
CA ILE A 55 -2.49 5.21 -4.67
C ILE A 55 -3.55 6.30 -4.78
N ARG A 56 -4.43 6.37 -3.77
CA ARG A 56 -5.54 7.32 -3.70
C ARG A 56 -5.69 7.80 -2.26
N TYR A 57 -6.24 9.00 -2.09
CA TYR A 57 -6.73 9.43 -0.80
C TYR A 57 -8.01 8.65 -0.43
N ASP A 58 -8.23 8.37 0.86
CA ASP A 58 -9.36 7.52 1.31
C ASP A 58 -10.74 8.03 0.86
N ALA A 59 -10.93 9.35 0.82
CA ALA A 59 -12.15 9.99 0.34
C ALA A 59 -12.35 9.93 -1.18
N ASP A 60 -11.31 9.57 -1.95
CA ASP A 60 -11.32 9.54 -3.43
C ASP A 60 -11.32 8.11 -3.99
N LEU A 61 -11.57 7.11 -3.14
CA LEU A 61 -11.68 5.71 -3.55
C LEU A 61 -12.91 5.48 -4.42
N SER A 62 -12.74 4.63 -5.44
CA SER A 62 -13.88 4.09 -6.19
C SER A 62 -14.54 2.97 -5.38
N GLU A 63 -15.80 2.64 -5.69
CA GLU A 63 -16.52 1.52 -5.06
C GLU A 63 -15.73 0.19 -5.15
N ALA A 64 -14.97 -0.02 -6.23
CA ALA A 64 -14.13 -1.19 -6.39
C ALA A 64 -12.85 -1.16 -5.53
N ASP A 65 -12.39 0.03 -5.14
CA ASP A 65 -11.17 0.22 -4.34
C ASP A 65 -11.48 0.42 -2.85
N GLU A 66 -12.72 0.70 -2.45
CA GLU A 66 -13.13 0.88 -1.04
C GLU A 66 -12.62 -0.22 -0.09
N PRO A 67 -12.69 -1.53 -0.44
CA PRO A 67 -12.17 -2.58 0.42
C PRO A 67 -10.67 -2.44 0.75
N PHE A 68 -9.89 -1.80 -0.13
CA PHE A 68 -8.46 -1.65 0.09
C PHE A 68 -8.10 -0.75 1.27
N LEU A 69 -9.04 0.09 1.75
CA LEU A 69 -8.83 0.86 2.97
C LEU A 69 -8.54 -0.07 4.16
N ASP A 70 -9.40 -1.07 4.38
CA ASP A 70 -9.25 -2.02 5.47
C ASP A 70 -8.09 -3.00 5.21
N LEU A 71 -7.89 -3.43 3.96
CA LEU A 71 -6.80 -4.34 3.59
C LEU A 71 -5.41 -3.72 3.83
N ASN A 72 -5.26 -2.40 3.67
CA ASN A 72 -4.02 -1.71 4.02
C ASN A 72 -3.77 -1.73 5.53
N ALA A 73 -4.81 -1.57 6.35
CA ALA A 73 -4.70 -1.65 7.81
C ALA A 73 -4.43 -3.09 8.29
N GLU A 74 -5.16 -4.07 7.76
CA GLU A 74 -5.07 -5.50 8.12
C GLU A 74 -3.65 -6.05 7.92
N PHE A 75 -2.92 -5.56 6.90
CA PHE A 75 -1.52 -5.92 6.69
C PHE A 75 -0.63 -5.67 7.92
N PHE A 76 -1.00 -4.77 8.84
CA PHE A 76 -0.23 -4.46 10.05
C PHE A 76 -0.79 -5.11 11.32
N GLU A 77 -1.92 -5.81 11.26
CA GLU A 77 -2.50 -6.46 12.43
C GLU A 77 -1.56 -7.54 12.98
N GLY A 78 -1.49 -7.63 14.32
CA GLY A 78 -0.60 -8.55 15.02
C GLY A 78 0.90 -8.28 14.80
N MET A 79 1.27 -7.13 14.21
CA MET A 79 2.64 -6.69 13.98
C MET A 79 2.91 -5.40 14.77
N ALA A 80 4.06 -5.33 15.44
CA ALA A 80 4.62 -4.05 15.86
C ALA A 80 5.27 -3.40 14.63
N ALA A 81 4.49 -2.72 13.80
CA ALA A 81 4.97 -2.14 12.54
C ALA A 81 6.06 -1.10 12.85
N PRO A 82 7.35 -1.42 12.66
CA PRO A 82 8.41 -0.55 13.11
C PRO A 82 8.49 0.62 12.14
N LYS A 83 8.56 1.86 12.67
CA LYS A 83 8.79 3.04 11.84
C LYS A 83 10.03 2.83 10.98
N GLY A 84 9.89 2.99 9.67
CA GLY A 84 11.01 2.91 8.73
C GLY A 84 10.93 1.74 7.75
N ALA A 85 9.90 1.73 6.91
CA ALA A 85 9.62 0.65 5.97
C ALA A 85 10.80 0.30 5.06
N ARG A 86 11.58 1.29 4.62
CA ARG A 86 12.78 1.09 3.77
C ARG A 86 13.80 0.11 4.34
N LYS A 87 13.88 -0.06 5.66
CA LYS A 87 14.85 -0.95 6.31
C LYS A 87 14.39 -2.41 6.40
N LEU A 88 13.10 -2.67 6.25
CA LEU A 88 12.53 -4.00 6.44
C LEU A 88 12.60 -4.85 5.17
N GLY A 89 12.52 -4.20 4.00
CA GLY A 89 12.42 -4.90 2.73
C GLY A 89 11.08 -5.62 2.58
N LEU A 90 11.11 -6.76 1.89
CA LEU A 90 9.93 -7.58 1.62
C LEU A 90 9.40 -8.23 2.90
N ILE A 91 8.12 -8.00 3.17
CA ILE A 91 7.36 -8.69 4.22
C ILE A 91 6.29 -9.52 3.51
N ASP A 92 6.62 -10.78 3.24
CA ASP A 92 5.80 -11.71 2.45
C ASP A 92 4.56 -12.20 3.24
N ARG A 93 3.62 -11.28 3.49
CA ARG A 93 2.40 -11.49 4.28
C ARG A 93 1.19 -10.74 3.72
N ASP A 94 1.00 -10.78 2.40
CA ASP A 94 -0.20 -10.18 1.82
C ASP A 94 -1.46 -10.70 2.53
N VAL A 95 -2.42 -9.81 2.76
CA VAL A 95 -3.73 -10.15 3.31
C VAL A 95 -4.45 -11.14 2.39
N ALA A 96 -5.31 -11.99 2.96
CA ALA A 96 -5.91 -13.13 2.26
C ALA A 96 -6.56 -12.74 0.92
N TYR A 97 -7.32 -11.63 0.91
CA TYR A 97 -7.95 -11.11 -0.30
C TYR A 97 -6.93 -10.88 -1.43
N VAL A 98 -5.81 -10.21 -1.14
CA VAL A 98 -4.78 -9.87 -2.13
C VAL A 98 -4.01 -11.12 -2.57
N ALA A 99 -3.75 -12.04 -1.65
CA ALA A 99 -3.08 -13.30 -1.95
C ALA A 99 -3.87 -14.15 -2.96
N GLU A 100 -5.20 -14.13 -2.87
CA GLU A 100 -6.13 -14.91 -3.69
C GLU A 100 -6.49 -14.26 -5.03
N LEU A 101 -6.17 -12.98 -5.24
CA LEU A 101 -6.44 -12.30 -6.51
C LEU A 101 -5.76 -12.99 -7.71
N PRO A 102 -6.46 -13.11 -8.86
CA PRO A 102 -5.89 -13.61 -10.09
C PRO A 102 -4.59 -12.88 -10.42
N ARG A 103 -3.57 -13.65 -10.84
CA ARG A 103 -2.29 -13.08 -11.27
C ARG A 103 -2.53 -12.21 -12.51
N LYS A 104 -1.96 -11.01 -12.53
CA LYS A 104 -1.90 -10.24 -13.78
C LYS A 104 -1.07 -11.02 -14.80
N ALA A 105 -1.54 -11.07 -16.04
CA ALA A 105 -0.77 -11.63 -17.13
C ALA A 105 0.44 -10.74 -17.42
N ASP A 106 1.58 -11.36 -17.74
CA ASP A 106 2.83 -10.70 -18.13
C ASP A 106 2.68 -9.85 -19.40
#